data_AF-A0A8T5QHM1-F1
#
_entry.id   AF-A0A8T5QHM1-F1
#
_cell.length_a   1.000
_cell.length_b   1.000
_cell.length_c   1.000
_cell.angle_alpha   90.00
_cell.angle_beta   90.00
_cell.angle_gamma   90.00
#
_symmetry.space_group_name_H-M   'P 1'
#
loop_
_entity.id
_entity.type
_entity.pdbx_description
1 polymer ?
#
loop_
_entity_poly.entity_id
_entity_poly.type
_entity_poly.pdbx_seq_one_letter_code
_entity_poly.pdbx_strand_id
1 'polypeptide(L)'
;MAVKTELLEEIGLTKSEIKVYLALLELGSSTTGPIVDKSKASSSKIYEILDKLMQKGLASYIVKAGTKYFEAADPKRILDYMKEKEEKLKKQEKEIESLLPELELKKKLSEYKSEAKIFKGVKGGETAFKQLLNSMTKDDEWIAFVVSFTNKQYFNTITRLHDQRAKKGLKARIIFNEKLKKEAERERGLPHTQIKYVSDEFQTPAIVNVVGNITLLNIMTEDITVFMIESKEVADSFRAQFEKLWRQEVEMHQGIDGMRTAFYEALEATPAGATTYVYGASTTSKEADAFFYEYNQKRAEKGVKLQIIFSQEAKTSKTTRSAKEEFNPLAEIRFTTQTPTPSTYEIFPDRVIITTTQSSNPAVMVVKDKQLVETFKIQFKDLWEQDVQTYRGIEGVKQAFTEALENLKKGDEELTLAGAVKKLRPELEEFFMDFDRKRAAKGIVLKAFVNIGVLLTPPANAIHPDTLPRAEVKFMSESPSPHFTAIEGDRVVIVANMEDDPITTVIKDRHTIES
;
A
#
# COMPACT_ATOMS: atom_id res chain seq x y z
N MET A 1 -80.33 32.69 -21.61
CA MET A 1 -79.36 32.40 -20.53
C MET A 1 -78.07 31.93 -21.18
N ALA A 2 -76.90 32.48 -20.82
CA ALA A 2 -75.63 32.03 -21.37
C ALA A 2 -75.28 30.66 -20.77
N VAL A 3 -75.32 29.60 -21.57
CA VAL A 3 -74.87 28.27 -21.17
C VAL A 3 -73.34 28.29 -21.14
N LYS A 4 -72.73 27.85 -20.03
CA LYS A 4 -71.28 27.68 -19.90
C LYS A 4 -70.86 26.44 -20.71
N THR A 5 -70.46 26.64 -21.96
CA THR A 5 -70.11 25.56 -22.88
C THR A 5 -68.80 24.86 -22.52
N GLU A 6 -67.95 25.52 -21.73
CA GLU A 6 -66.64 25.01 -21.32
C GLU A 6 -66.76 23.70 -20.53
N LEU A 7 -67.75 23.60 -19.65
CA LEU A 7 -67.98 22.38 -18.85
C LEU A 7 -68.36 21.18 -19.71
N LEU A 8 -69.07 21.40 -20.81
CA LEU A 8 -69.43 20.34 -21.75
C LEU A 8 -68.20 19.88 -22.56
N GLU A 9 -67.27 20.78 -22.84
CA GLU A 9 -65.98 20.43 -23.47
C GLU A 9 -65.13 19.55 -22.54
N GLU A 10 -65.04 19.92 -21.26
CA GLU A 10 -64.25 19.19 -20.25
C GLU A 10 -64.76 17.75 -20.04
N ILE A 11 -66.08 17.53 -20.10
CA ILE A 11 -66.65 16.17 -20.03
C ILE A 11 -66.54 15.40 -21.37
N GLY A 12 -65.92 15.99 -22.40
CA GLY A 12 -65.53 15.31 -23.64
C GLY A 12 -66.53 15.44 -24.79
N LEU A 13 -67.33 16.52 -24.82
CA LEU A 13 -68.04 16.90 -26.03
C LEU A 13 -67.18 17.83 -26.87
N THR A 14 -67.21 17.65 -28.19
CA THR A 14 -66.54 18.58 -29.10
C THR A 14 -67.36 19.86 -29.26
N LYS A 15 -66.72 20.96 -29.66
CA LYS A 15 -67.39 22.24 -29.96
C LYS A 15 -68.55 22.08 -30.95
N SER A 16 -68.41 21.19 -31.94
CA SER A 16 -69.45 20.90 -32.92
C SER A 16 -70.61 20.09 -32.31
N GLU A 17 -70.32 19.11 -31.45
CA GLU A 17 -71.35 18.36 -30.71
C GLU A 17 -72.13 19.27 -29.77
N ILE A 18 -71.46 20.17 -29.04
CA ILE A 18 -72.11 21.12 -28.14
C ILE A 18 -73.06 22.03 -28.92
N LYS A 19 -72.61 22.60 -30.04
CA LYS A 19 -73.46 23.45 -30.89
C LYS A 19 -74.69 22.72 -31.41
N VAL A 20 -74.54 21.47 -31.84
CA VAL A 20 -75.66 20.65 -32.34
C VAL A 20 -76.61 20.26 -31.20
N TYR A 21 -76.09 19.87 -30.04
CA TYR A 21 -76.89 19.53 -28.86
C TYR A 21 -77.70 20.74 -28.36
N LEU A 22 -77.09 21.92 -28.26
CA LEU A 22 -77.79 23.15 -27.88
C LEU A 22 -78.85 23.54 -28.93
N ALA A 23 -78.56 23.39 -30.22
CA ALA A 23 -79.54 23.63 -31.27
C ALA A 23 -80.75 22.68 -31.16
N LEU A 24 -80.53 21.41 -30.83
CA LEU A 24 -81.61 20.44 -30.59
C LEU A 24 -82.46 20.80 -29.37
N LEU A 25 -81.85 21.30 -28.29
CA LEU A 25 -82.60 21.77 -27.10
C LEU A 25 -83.48 22.98 -27.42
N GLU A 26 -83.04 23.86 -28.33
CA GLU A 26 -83.80 25.04 -28.73
C GLU A 26 -84.89 24.75 -29.77
N LEU A 27 -84.62 23.87 -30.73
CA LEU A 27 -85.53 23.55 -31.83
C LEU A 27 -86.57 22.48 -31.45
N GLY A 28 -86.25 21.63 -30.47
CA GLY A 28 -86.97 20.39 -30.23
C GLY A 28 -86.76 19.37 -31.36
N SER A 29 -87.77 18.53 -31.59
CA SER A 29 -87.74 17.44 -32.58
C SER A 29 -87.70 17.99 -34.01
N SER A 30 -86.57 17.82 -34.72
CA SER A 30 -86.31 18.45 -36.02
C SER A 30 -85.55 17.55 -37.00
N THR A 31 -85.66 17.83 -38.30
CA THR A 31 -84.81 17.22 -39.34
C THR A 31 -83.42 17.90 -39.38
N THR A 32 -82.46 17.33 -40.11
CA THR A 32 -81.07 17.80 -40.15
C THR A 32 -80.89 19.20 -40.72
N GLY A 33 -81.75 19.65 -41.65
CA GLY A 33 -81.66 20.98 -42.27
C GLY A 33 -81.72 22.12 -41.23
N PRO A 34 -82.82 22.25 -40.48
CA PRO A 34 -82.93 23.28 -39.44
C PRO A 34 -81.86 23.17 -38.35
N ILE A 35 -81.40 21.96 -38.03
CA ILE A 35 -80.33 21.73 -37.05
C ILE A 35 -79.00 22.30 -37.55
N VAL A 36 -78.66 22.08 -38.84
CA VAL A 36 -77.46 22.65 -39.48
C VAL A 36 -77.52 24.17 -39.46
N ASP A 37 -78.66 24.75 -39.86
CA ASP A 37 -78.84 26.20 -39.95
C ASP A 37 -78.70 26.89 -38.58
N LYS A 38 -79.21 26.24 -37.52
CA LYS A 38 -79.19 26.75 -36.16
C LYS A 38 -77.84 26.54 -35.47
N SER A 39 -77.28 25.34 -35.55
CA SER A 39 -76.00 24.99 -34.91
C SER A 39 -74.78 25.58 -35.63
N LYS A 40 -74.93 25.99 -36.89
CA LYS A 40 -73.83 26.35 -37.80
C LYS A 40 -72.78 25.24 -37.94
N ALA A 41 -73.16 23.99 -37.66
CA ALA A 41 -72.32 22.83 -37.92
C ALA A 41 -72.27 22.53 -39.43
N SER A 42 -71.19 21.88 -39.88
CA SER A 42 -71.06 21.51 -41.29
C SER A 42 -72.10 20.46 -41.68
N SER A 43 -72.85 20.72 -42.77
CA SER A 43 -73.86 19.80 -43.29
C SER A 43 -73.30 18.42 -43.65
N SER A 44 -72.03 18.33 -44.07
CA SER A 44 -71.38 17.05 -44.39
C SER A 44 -71.06 16.20 -43.15
N LYS A 45 -71.05 16.79 -41.95
CA LYS A 45 -70.73 16.08 -40.68
C LYS A 45 -71.94 15.93 -39.74
N ILE A 46 -73.11 16.45 -40.10
CA ILE A 46 -74.23 16.52 -39.15
C ILE A 46 -74.69 15.14 -38.67
N TYR A 47 -74.75 14.15 -39.58
CA TYR A 47 -75.13 12.79 -39.21
C TYR A 47 -74.10 12.13 -38.29
N GLU A 48 -72.80 12.34 -38.52
CA GLU A 48 -71.73 11.84 -37.65
C GLU A 48 -71.80 12.46 -36.25
N ILE A 49 -72.08 13.77 -36.16
CA ILE A 49 -72.21 14.49 -34.89
C ILE A 49 -73.45 14.01 -34.13
N LEU A 50 -74.58 13.86 -34.82
CA LEU A 50 -75.81 13.34 -34.21
C LEU A 50 -75.61 11.90 -33.75
N ASP A 51 -74.92 11.06 -34.52
CA ASP A 51 -74.60 9.69 -34.13
C ASP A 51 -73.72 9.65 -32.87
N LYS A 52 -72.66 10.46 -32.80
CA LYS A 52 -71.83 10.58 -31.60
C LYS A 52 -72.63 11.06 -30.38
N LEU A 53 -73.54 12.03 -30.54
CA LEU A 53 -74.41 12.48 -29.45
C LEU A 53 -75.38 11.38 -29.00
N MET A 54 -75.91 10.58 -29.93
CA MET A 54 -76.75 9.41 -29.61
C MET A 54 -75.96 8.31 -28.90
N GLN A 55 -74.74 8.00 -29.35
CA GLN A 55 -73.84 7.04 -28.68
C GLN A 55 -73.49 7.49 -27.26
N LYS A 56 -73.42 8.80 -27.01
CA LYS A 56 -73.26 9.40 -25.67
C LYS A 56 -74.58 9.49 -24.87
N GLY A 57 -75.71 9.06 -25.45
CA GLY A 57 -77.03 9.11 -24.82
C GLY A 57 -77.65 10.50 -24.71
N LEU A 58 -77.10 11.49 -25.43
CA LEU A 58 -77.49 12.91 -25.35
C LEU A 58 -78.44 13.35 -26.47
N ALA A 59 -78.66 12.52 -27.48
CA ALA A 59 -79.66 12.74 -28.51
C ALA A 59 -80.39 11.44 -28.82
N SER A 60 -81.53 11.54 -29.50
CA SER A 60 -82.25 10.41 -30.06
C SER A 60 -82.94 10.82 -31.36
N TYR A 61 -83.59 9.89 -32.04
CA TYR A 61 -84.48 10.21 -33.15
C TYR A 61 -85.75 9.38 -33.11
N ILE A 62 -86.79 9.94 -33.71
CA ILE A 62 -88.04 9.27 -34.02
C ILE A 62 -88.29 9.30 -35.53
N VAL A 63 -89.06 8.35 -36.04
CA VAL A 63 -89.43 8.30 -37.46
C VAL A 63 -90.88 8.74 -37.60
N LYS A 64 -91.12 9.85 -38.31
CA LYS A 64 -92.45 10.38 -38.63
C LYS A 64 -92.61 10.37 -40.15
N ALA A 65 -93.61 9.65 -40.66
CA ALA A 65 -93.89 9.53 -42.10
C ALA A 65 -92.63 9.20 -42.95
N GLY A 66 -91.81 8.25 -42.48
CA GLY A 66 -90.58 7.82 -43.17
C GLY A 66 -89.36 8.74 -43.00
N THR A 67 -89.49 9.87 -42.31
CA THR A 67 -88.38 10.83 -42.09
C THR A 67 -87.90 10.78 -40.65
N LYS A 68 -86.58 10.81 -40.44
CA LYS A 68 -85.96 10.89 -39.10
C LYS A 68 -86.03 12.33 -38.57
N TYR A 69 -86.62 12.49 -37.39
CA TYR A 69 -86.59 13.70 -36.58
C TYR A 69 -85.70 13.44 -35.37
N PHE A 70 -84.65 14.24 -35.23
CA PHE A 70 -83.69 14.17 -34.14
C PHE A 70 -84.11 15.11 -33.02
N GLU A 71 -83.88 14.71 -31.79
CA GLU A 71 -84.19 15.49 -30.59
C GLU A 71 -83.12 15.29 -29.54
N ALA A 72 -82.90 16.34 -28.72
CA ALA A 72 -82.03 16.22 -27.57
C ALA A 72 -82.69 15.29 -26.53
N ALA A 73 -81.87 14.47 -25.87
CA ALA A 73 -82.32 13.76 -24.69
C ALA A 73 -82.53 14.74 -23.53
N ASP A 74 -83.19 14.28 -22.45
CA ASP A 74 -83.34 15.10 -21.24
C ASP A 74 -81.96 15.59 -20.74
N PRO A 75 -81.75 16.89 -20.48
CA PRO A 75 -80.48 17.42 -20.00
C PRO A 75 -79.90 16.71 -18.77
N LYS A 76 -80.73 16.06 -17.93
CA LYS A 76 -80.28 15.22 -16.81
C LYS A 76 -79.40 14.05 -17.26
N ARG A 77 -79.54 13.58 -18.51
CA ARG A 77 -78.70 12.53 -19.12
C ARG A 77 -77.22 12.93 -19.20
N ILE A 78 -76.89 14.22 -19.15
CA ILE A 78 -75.50 14.67 -19.05
C ILE A 78 -74.84 14.14 -17.77
N LEU A 79 -75.58 14.03 -16.66
CA LEU A 79 -75.07 13.48 -15.41
C LEU A 79 -74.81 11.97 -15.52
N ASP A 80 -75.70 11.23 -16.20
CA ASP A 80 -75.52 9.81 -16.46
C ASP A 80 -74.27 9.56 -17.31
N TYR A 81 -74.12 10.31 -18.41
CA TYR A 81 -72.95 10.26 -19.28
C TYR A 81 -71.65 10.53 -18.51
N MET A 82 -71.66 11.51 -17.59
CA MET A 82 -70.51 11.80 -16.73
C MET A 82 -70.18 10.63 -15.80
N LYS A 83 -71.20 10.00 -15.20
CA LYS A 83 -71.01 8.85 -14.29
C LYS A 83 -70.47 7.62 -15.03
N GLU A 84 -71.02 7.31 -16.22
CA GLU A 84 -70.53 6.22 -17.07
C GLU A 84 -69.05 6.45 -17.46
N LYS A 85 -68.67 7.70 -17.73
CA LYS A 85 -67.28 8.07 -18.02
C LYS A 85 -66.38 7.90 -16.80
N GLU A 86 -66.83 8.28 -15.60
CA GLU A 86 -66.09 8.07 -14.35
C GLU A 86 -65.82 6.59 -14.08
N GLU A 87 -66.85 5.74 -14.23
CA GLU A 87 -66.73 4.29 -14.04
C GLU A 87 -65.76 3.67 -15.05
N LYS A 88 -65.80 4.12 -16.31
CA LYS A 88 -64.85 3.70 -17.35
C LYS A 88 -63.40 4.10 -17.00
N LEU A 89 -63.19 5.33 -16.55
CA LEU A 89 -61.86 5.82 -16.16
C LEU A 89 -61.30 5.02 -14.97
N LYS A 90 -62.12 4.78 -13.94
CA LYS A 90 -61.74 3.95 -12.78
C LYS A 90 -61.37 2.52 -13.19
N LYS A 91 -62.04 1.96 -14.20
CA LYS A 91 -61.68 0.64 -14.75
C LYS A 91 -60.31 0.68 -15.44
N GLN A 92 -60.06 1.69 -16.27
CA GLN A 92 -58.78 1.86 -16.97
C GLN A 92 -57.62 2.09 -16.00
N GLU A 93 -57.85 2.83 -14.91
CA GLU A 93 -56.86 3.03 -13.84
C GLU A 93 -56.42 1.69 -13.24
N LYS A 94 -57.37 0.82 -12.87
CA LYS A 94 -57.07 -0.53 -12.36
C LYS A 94 -56.33 -1.42 -13.36
N GLU A 95 -56.69 -1.33 -14.65
CA GLU A 95 -56.00 -2.06 -15.71
C GLU A 95 -54.54 -1.59 -15.84
N ILE A 96 -54.29 -0.28 -15.77
CA ILE A 96 -52.94 0.29 -15.78
C ILE A 96 -52.15 -0.11 -14.53
N GLU A 97 -52.76 -0.08 -13.34
CA GLU A 97 -52.13 -0.53 -12.09
C GLU A 97 -51.65 -1.98 -12.20
N SER A 98 -52.43 -2.84 -12.86
CA SER A 98 -52.03 -4.24 -13.09
C SER A 98 -50.89 -4.41 -14.10
N LEU A 99 -50.69 -3.45 -15.01
CA LEU A 99 -49.61 -3.44 -16.00
C LEU A 99 -48.29 -2.85 -15.46
N LEU A 100 -48.34 -2.02 -14.40
CA LEU A 100 -47.16 -1.36 -13.85
C LEU A 100 -46.02 -2.34 -13.50
N PRO A 101 -46.25 -3.49 -12.85
CA PRO A 101 -45.17 -4.43 -12.52
C PRO A 101 -44.43 -4.95 -13.76
N GLU A 102 -45.14 -5.23 -14.86
CA GLU A 102 -44.51 -5.69 -16.11
C GLU A 102 -43.67 -4.58 -16.77
N LEU A 103 -44.14 -3.33 -16.72
CA LEU A 103 -43.39 -2.18 -17.22
C LEU A 103 -42.12 -1.93 -16.38
N GLU A 104 -42.22 -2.07 -15.06
CA GLU A 104 -41.06 -2.01 -14.16
C GLU A 104 -40.07 -3.14 -14.42
N LEU A 105 -40.56 -4.37 -14.66
CA LEU A 105 -39.72 -5.51 -15.00
C LEU A 105 -39.01 -5.30 -16.33
N LYS A 106 -39.70 -4.83 -17.37
CA LYS A 106 -39.08 -4.46 -18.66
C LYS A 106 -37.98 -3.42 -18.49
N LYS A 107 -38.19 -2.42 -17.63
CA LYS A 107 -37.17 -1.42 -17.31
C LYS A 107 -35.95 -2.06 -16.64
N LYS A 108 -36.14 -2.88 -15.60
CA LYS A 108 -35.04 -3.60 -14.92
C LYS A 108 -34.25 -4.49 -15.88
N LEU A 109 -34.93 -5.19 -16.79
CA LEU A 109 -34.27 -6.05 -17.79
C LEU A 109 -33.49 -5.23 -18.83
N SER A 110 -33.89 -4.00 -19.12
CA SER A 110 -33.10 -3.09 -19.97
C SER A 110 -31.84 -2.55 -19.27
N GLU A 111 -31.89 -2.35 -17.94
CA GLU A 111 -30.74 -1.92 -17.12
C GLU A 111 -29.65 -3.02 -17.00
N TYR A 112 -29.98 -4.29 -17.22
CA TYR A 112 -29.01 -5.39 -17.28
C TYR A 112 -28.03 -5.31 -18.46
N LYS A 113 -28.26 -4.42 -19.43
CA LYS A 113 -27.19 -4.00 -20.34
C LYS A 113 -26.37 -2.94 -19.62
N SER A 114 -25.19 -3.35 -19.14
CA SER A 114 -24.15 -2.53 -18.48
C SER A 114 -23.83 -1.24 -19.25
N GLU A 115 -24.66 -0.21 -19.12
CA GLU A 115 -24.40 1.13 -19.63
C GLU A 115 -23.60 1.89 -18.57
N ALA A 116 -22.32 2.09 -18.85
CA ALA A 116 -21.49 2.98 -18.05
C ALA A 116 -22.08 4.40 -18.10
N LYS A 117 -22.49 4.95 -16.94
CA LYS A 117 -22.99 6.33 -16.85
C LYS A 117 -21.80 7.27 -16.72
N ILE A 118 -21.77 8.32 -17.54
CA ILE A 118 -20.72 9.34 -17.51
C ILE A 118 -21.24 10.59 -16.81
N PHE A 119 -20.56 11.01 -15.75
CA PHE A 119 -20.84 12.24 -15.02
C PHE A 119 -19.69 13.23 -15.25
N LYS A 120 -20.02 14.48 -15.59
CA LYS A 120 -19.03 15.53 -15.87
C LYS A 120 -19.08 16.66 -14.85
N GLY A 121 -17.90 17.21 -14.55
CA GLY A 121 -17.71 18.34 -13.64
C GLY A 121 -17.94 18.00 -12.15
N VAL A 122 -17.68 18.97 -11.28
CA VAL A 122 -17.78 18.83 -9.81
C VAL A 122 -19.16 18.30 -9.37
N LYS A 123 -20.24 18.85 -9.94
CA LYS A 123 -21.62 18.45 -9.59
C LYS A 123 -22.00 17.07 -10.11
N GLY A 124 -21.51 16.69 -11.29
CA GLY A 124 -21.67 15.34 -11.81
C GLY A 124 -20.97 14.34 -10.90
N GLY A 125 -19.72 14.61 -10.55
CA GLY A 125 -18.95 13.78 -9.62
C GLY A 125 -19.60 13.66 -8.23
N GLU A 126 -20.04 14.78 -7.65
CA GLU A 126 -20.78 14.78 -6.37
C GLU A 126 -22.03 13.88 -6.45
N THR A 127 -22.73 13.89 -7.59
CA THR A 127 -23.91 13.04 -7.82
C THR A 127 -23.54 11.57 -7.89
N ALA A 128 -22.49 11.20 -8.64
CA ALA A 128 -22.03 9.83 -8.75
C ALA A 128 -21.61 9.25 -7.40
N PHE A 129 -20.81 9.98 -6.62
CA PHE A 129 -20.38 9.54 -5.29
C PHE A 129 -21.52 9.49 -4.27
N LYS A 130 -22.53 10.38 -4.36
CA LYS A 130 -23.76 10.27 -3.56
C LYS A 130 -24.55 9.02 -3.91
N GLN A 131 -24.66 8.67 -5.18
CA GLN A 131 -25.30 7.43 -5.62
C GLN A 131 -24.56 6.21 -5.06
N LEU A 132 -23.22 6.18 -5.16
CA LEU A 132 -22.39 5.14 -4.56
C LEU A 132 -22.63 5.03 -3.05
N LEU A 133 -22.56 6.14 -2.30
CA LEU A 133 -22.81 6.16 -0.85
C LEU A 133 -24.22 5.67 -0.48
N ASN A 134 -25.23 6.05 -1.25
CA ASN A 134 -26.62 5.67 -0.98
C ASN A 134 -26.92 4.21 -1.33
N SER A 135 -26.11 3.58 -2.19
CA SER A 135 -26.22 2.15 -2.51
C SER A 135 -25.64 1.23 -1.44
N MET A 136 -24.80 1.75 -0.53
CA MET A 136 -24.10 0.96 0.49
C MET A 136 -25.05 0.35 1.52
N THR A 137 -24.85 -0.93 1.81
CA THR A 137 -25.39 -1.63 2.97
C THR A 137 -24.33 -1.79 4.07
N LYS A 138 -24.71 -2.35 5.23
CA LYS A 138 -23.78 -2.58 6.36
C LYS A 138 -22.75 -3.68 6.08
N ASP A 139 -23.05 -4.56 5.14
CA ASP A 139 -22.17 -5.65 4.72
C ASP A 139 -21.18 -5.18 3.64
N ASP A 140 -21.46 -4.04 3.00
CA ASP A 140 -20.57 -3.43 2.02
C ASP A 140 -19.39 -2.72 2.66
N GLU A 141 -18.32 -2.63 1.87
CA GLU A 141 -17.15 -1.83 2.16
C GLU A 141 -16.84 -0.94 0.96
N TRP A 142 -16.52 0.32 1.24
CA TRP A 142 -16.00 1.23 0.23
C TRP A 142 -14.49 1.04 0.11
N ILE A 143 -14.04 0.46 -1.00
CA ILE A 143 -12.62 0.40 -1.33
C ILE A 143 -12.27 1.50 -2.33
N ALA A 144 -11.16 2.18 -2.11
CA ALA A 144 -10.62 3.16 -3.04
C ALA A 144 -9.11 3.02 -3.14
N PHE A 145 -8.55 3.02 -4.35
CA PHE A 145 -7.09 2.93 -4.51
C PHE A 145 -6.58 3.86 -5.60
N VAL A 146 -5.30 4.20 -5.43
CA VAL A 146 -4.56 5.17 -6.24
C VAL A 146 -5.15 6.58 -6.14
N VAL A 147 -5.47 7.00 -4.92
CA VAL A 147 -6.00 8.35 -4.70
C VAL A 147 -4.90 9.38 -5.01
N SER A 148 -5.10 10.13 -6.10
CA SER A 148 -4.35 11.33 -6.48
C SER A 148 -5.32 12.39 -6.99
N PHE A 149 -5.06 13.68 -6.76
CA PHE A 149 -5.97 14.72 -7.23
C PHE A 149 -5.22 16.01 -7.56
N THR A 150 -5.71 16.75 -8.55
CA THR A 150 -5.28 18.13 -8.80
C THR A 150 -6.34 19.15 -8.39
N ASN A 151 -7.61 18.73 -8.31
CA ASN A 151 -8.73 19.59 -7.93
C ASN A 151 -9.10 19.48 -6.43
N LYS A 152 -8.56 20.40 -5.60
CA LYS A 152 -8.82 20.46 -4.15
C LYS A 152 -10.30 20.62 -3.77
N GLN A 153 -11.06 21.44 -4.52
CA GLN A 153 -12.47 21.66 -4.22
C GLN A 153 -13.29 20.38 -4.38
N TYR A 154 -13.03 19.64 -5.45
CA TYR A 154 -13.69 18.37 -5.68
C TYR A 154 -13.26 17.30 -4.66
N PHE A 155 -11.97 17.23 -4.33
CA PHE A 155 -11.48 16.36 -3.25
C PHE A 155 -12.21 16.64 -1.92
N ASN A 156 -12.35 17.90 -1.53
CA ASN A 156 -13.11 18.30 -0.33
C ASN A 156 -14.59 17.89 -0.38
N THR A 157 -15.17 17.85 -1.59
CA THR A 157 -16.55 17.39 -1.78
C THR A 157 -16.68 15.89 -1.49
N ILE A 158 -15.73 15.09 -1.96
CA ILE A 158 -15.69 13.63 -1.71
C ILE A 158 -15.37 13.34 -0.24
N THR A 159 -14.43 14.08 0.33
CA THR A 159 -14.09 14.08 1.77
C THR A 159 -15.33 14.23 2.67
N ARG A 160 -16.22 15.17 2.35
CA ARG A 160 -17.49 15.35 3.06
C ARG A 160 -18.44 14.14 2.95
N LEU A 161 -18.36 13.38 1.87
CA LEU A 161 -19.13 12.14 1.71
C LEU A 161 -18.54 11.01 2.55
N HIS A 162 -17.21 10.95 2.73
CA HIS A 162 -16.59 10.04 3.69
C HIS A 162 -16.98 10.36 5.14
N ASP A 163 -17.16 11.64 5.51
CA ASP A 163 -17.70 12.01 6.82
C ASP A 163 -19.12 11.44 7.03
N GLN A 164 -19.97 11.51 6.00
CA GLN A 164 -21.32 10.94 6.04
C GLN A 164 -21.32 9.42 6.12
N ARG A 165 -20.45 8.77 5.33
CA ARG A 165 -20.22 7.32 5.38
C ARG A 165 -19.81 6.87 6.77
N ALA A 166 -18.82 7.53 7.37
CA ALA A 166 -18.32 7.19 8.70
C ALA A 166 -19.41 7.35 9.78
N LYS A 167 -20.21 8.42 9.72
CA LYS A 167 -21.38 8.61 10.62
C LYS A 167 -22.44 7.52 10.46
N LYS A 168 -22.64 7.00 9.25
CA LYS A 168 -23.51 5.85 8.99
C LYS A 168 -22.90 4.53 9.47
N GLY A 169 -21.66 4.51 9.97
CA GLY A 169 -20.94 3.30 10.40
C GLY A 169 -20.67 2.33 9.25
N LEU A 170 -20.36 2.87 8.06
CA LEU A 170 -20.04 2.10 6.86
C LEU A 170 -18.52 2.03 6.69
N LYS A 171 -17.99 0.85 6.38
CA LYS A 171 -16.54 0.58 6.35
C LYS A 171 -15.89 1.19 5.10
N ALA A 172 -14.64 1.60 5.23
CA ALA A 172 -13.80 1.95 4.08
C ALA A 172 -12.34 1.52 4.26
N ARG A 173 -11.73 1.10 3.16
CA ARG A 173 -10.28 0.92 3.04
C ARG A 173 -9.77 1.72 1.85
N ILE A 174 -8.77 2.57 2.09
CA ILE A 174 -8.30 3.53 1.10
C ILE A 174 -6.78 3.44 0.96
N ILE A 175 -6.32 3.37 -0.29
CA ILE A 175 -4.88 3.42 -0.62
C ILE A 175 -4.56 4.80 -1.20
N PHE A 176 -3.77 5.57 -0.47
CA PHE A 176 -3.29 6.89 -0.87
C PHE A 176 -1.88 6.83 -1.46
N ASN A 177 -1.56 7.77 -2.33
CA ASN A 177 -0.18 8.06 -2.67
C ASN A 177 0.54 8.69 -1.45
N GLU A 178 1.80 8.33 -1.20
CA GLU A 178 2.58 8.83 -0.07
C GLU A 178 2.71 10.37 -0.03
N LYS A 179 2.70 11.05 -1.20
CA LYS A 179 2.72 12.52 -1.27
C LYS A 179 1.49 13.19 -0.66
N LEU A 180 0.40 12.45 -0.50
CA LEU A 180 -0.86 12.92 0.07
C LEU A 180 -1.04 12.47 1.53
N LYS A 181 0.05 12.18 2.25
CA LYS A 181 0.02 11.76 3.66
C LYS A 181 -0.80 12.71 4.53
N LYS A 182 -0.66 14.04 4.33
CA LYS A 182 -1.41 15.05 5.12
C LYS A 182 -2.92 14.92 4.93
N GLU A 183 -3.37 14.79 3.70
CA GLU A 183 -4.77 14.60 3.35
C GLU A 183 -5.29 13.24 3.82
N ALA A 184 -4.46 12.20 3.72
CA ALA A 184 -4.79 10.85 4.15
C ALA A 184 -4.97 10.74 5.68
N GLU A 185 -4.16 11.44 6.49
CA GLU A 185 -4.29 11.41 7.95
C GLU A 185 -5.64 11.97 8.45
N ARG A 186 -6.23 12.93 7.73
CA ARG A 186 -7.62 13.38 7.99
C ARG A 186 -8.59 12.21 7.88
N GLU A 187 -8.52 11.48 6.77
CA GLU A 187 -9.40 10.34 6.50
C GLU A 187 -9.13 9.18 7.45
N ARG A 188 -7.86 8.95 7.85
CA ARG A 188 -7.48 7.93 8.83
C ARG A 188 -8.17 8.16 10.17
N GLY A 189 -8.39 9.41 10.56
CA GLY A 189 -9.10 9.79 11.78
C GLY A 189 -10.61 9.50 11.78
N LEU A 190 -11.20 9.15 10.63
CA LEU A 190 -12.64 8.84 10.54
C LEU A 190 -12.95 7.42 11.06
N PRO A 191 -14.02 7.23 11.85
CA PRO A 191 -14.45 5.90 12.28
C PRO A 191 -14.65 4.93 11.10
N HIS A 192 -14.32 3.66 11.34
CA HIS A 192 -14.46 2.57 10.35
C HIS A 192 -13.69 2.83 9.05
N THR A 193 -12.51 3.46 9.14
CA THR A 193 -11.64 3.77 8.00
C THR A 193 -10.26 3.20 8.24
N GLN A 194 -9.70 2.52 7.24
CA GLN A 194 -8.29 2.09 7.27
C GLN A 194 -7.58 2.64 6.04
N ILE A 195 -6.32 3.03 6.23
CA ILE A 195 -5.52 3.64 5.17
C ILE A 195 -4.15 2.99 5.05
N LYS A 196 -3.78 2.68 3.80
CA LYS A 196 -2.43 2.31 3.39
C LYS A 196 -1.87 3.32 2.38
N TYR A 197 -0.56 3.28 2.21
CA TYR A 197 0.17 4.15 1.31
C TYR A 197 0.84 3.33 0.20
N VAL A 198 0.93 3.91 -0.99
CA VAL A 198 1.78 3.42 -2.09
C VAL A 198 2.79 4.51 -2.47
N SER A 199 3.91 4.10 -3.05
CA SER A 199 4.96 5.02 -3.51
C SER A 199 4.45 5.94 -4.60
N ASP A 200 5.19 7.03 -4.83
CA ASP A 200 4.82 8.02 -5.85
C ASP A 200 4.73 7.46 -7.29
N GLU A 201 5.41 6.36 -7.59
CA GLU A 201 5.41 5.70 -8.90
C GLU A 201 4.02 5.22 -9.34
N PHE A 202 3.12 5.02 -8.38
CA PHE A 202 1.75 4.63 -8.65
C PHE A 202 0.83 5.82 -8.95
N GLN A 203 1.34 7.03 -9.23
CA GLN A 203 0.48 8.16 -9.61
C GLN A 203 -0.30 7.88 -10.90
N THR A 204 -1.62 7.70 -10.75
CA THR A 204 -2.55 7.69 -11.88
C THR A 204 -3.64 8.73 -11.68
N PRO A 205 -4.03 9.47 -12.74
CA PRO A 205 -5.10 10.48 -12.64
C PRO A 205 -6.49 9.87 -12.44
N ALA A 206 -6.65 8.56 -12.64
CA ALA A 206 -7.88 7.82 -12.44
C ALA A 206 -7.88 7.14 -11.06
N ILE A 207 -8.85 7.48 -10.23
CA ILE A 207 -9.08 6.89 -8.92
C ILE A 207 -10.22 5.89 -9.05
N VAL A 208 -9.97 4.66 -8.62
CA VAL A 208 -10.99 3.62 -8.62
C VAL A 208 -11.68 3.59 -7.26
N ASN A 209 -13.01 3.62 -7.25
CA ASN A 209 -13.84 3.42 -6.06
C ASN A 209 -14.80 2.27 -6.32
N VAL A 210 -14.94 1.34 -5.37
CA VAL A 210 -15.84 0.18 -5.51
C VAL A 210 -16.67 0.00 -4.26
N VAL A 211 -17.97 -0.22 -4.44
CA VAL A 211 -18.96 -0.60 -3.41
C VAL A 211 -19.91 -1.61 -4.04
N GLY A 212 -20.15 -2.76 -3.39
CA GLY A 212 -21.03 -3.78 -3.93
C GLY A 212 -20.67 -4.15 -5.38
N ASN A 213 -21.61 -3.95 -6.30
CA ASN A 213 -21.42 -4.17 -7.75
C ASN A 213 -21.15 -2.87 -8.54
N ILE A 214 -20.96 -1.74 -7.85
CA ILE A 214 -20.76 -0.43 -8.47
C ILE A 214 -19.29 -0.04 -8.41
N THR A 215 -18.72 0.27 -9.57
CA THR A 215 -17.38 0.85 -9.72
C THR A 215 -17.49 2.28 -10.23
N LEU A 216 -16.84 3.21 -9.55
CA LEU A 216 -16.57 4.55 -10.08
C LEU A 216 -15.11 4.64 -10.52
N LEU A 217 -14.88 4.95 -11.79
CA LEU A 217 -13.60 5.42 -12.30
C LEU A 217 -13.65 6.96 -12.32
N ASN A 218 -12.93 7.58 -11.40
CA ASN A 218 -12.96 9.01 -11.16
C ASN A 218 -11.66 9.66 -11.66
N ILE A 219 -11.73 10.38 -12.77
CA ILE A 219 -10.61 11.13 -13.33
C ILE A 219 -10.64 12.53 -12.73
N MET A 220 -9.71 12.83 -11.82
CA MET A 220 -9.67 14.07 -11.03
C MET A 220 -8.68 15.10 -11.60
N THR A 221 -8.80 15.39 -12.90
CA THR A 221 -8.08 16.47 -13.59
C THR A 221 -8.89 17.79 -13.53
N GLU A 222 -8.51 18.81 -14.31
CA GLU A 222 -9.31 20.03 -14.47
C GLU A 222 -10.73 19.70 -14.95
N ASP A 223 -10.85 18.80 -15.93
CA ASP A 223 -12.11 18.27 -16.44
C ASP A 223 -12.52 16.98 -15.73
N ILE A 224 -13.14 17.14 -14.56
CA ILE A 224 -13.63 16.01 -13.75
C ILE A 224 -14.58 15.13 -14.57
N THR A 225 -14.24 13.86 -14.68
CA THR A 225 -15.07 12.86 -15.35
C THR A 225 -15.17 11.61 -14.48
N VAL A 226 -16.40 11.18 -14.19
CA VAL A 226 -16.67 9.95 -13.43
C VAL A 226 -17.45 8.97 -14.28
N PHE A 227 -16.92 7.77 -14.46
CA PHE A 227 -17.62 6.66 -15.09
C PHE A 227 -18.17 5.76 -13.99
N MET A 228 -19.49 5.62 -13.92
CA MET A 228 -20.16 4.68 -13.03
C MET A 228 -20.55 3.43 -13.81
N ILE A 229 -20.00 2.30 -13.38
CA ILE A 229 -20.21 0.99 -14.00
C ILE A 229 -20.87 0.10 -12.96
N GLU A 230 -22.08 -0.38 -13.24
CA GLU A 230 -22.81 -1.32 -12.39
C GLU A 230 -22.68 -2.73 -12.99
N SER A 231 -21.66 -3.46 -12.55
CA SER A 231 -21.35 -4.83 -12.98
C SER A 231 -20.56 -5.53 -11.89
N LYS A 232 -21.02 -6.73 -11.52
CA LYS A 232 -20.35 -7.59 -10.54
C LYS A 232 -18.94 -7.95 -11.01
N GLU A 233 -18.79 -8.30 -12.28
CA GLU A 233 -17.53 -8.72 -12.90
C GLU A 233 -16.49 -7.59 -12.86
N VAL A 234 -16.90 -6.36 -13.18
CA VAL A 234 -16.03 -5.18 -13.12
C VAL A 234 -15.64 -4.86 -11.68
N ALA A 235 -16.61 -4.87 -10.76
CA ALA A 235 -16.36 -4.63 -9.34
C ALA A 235 -15.42 -5.67 -8.74
N ASP A 236 -15.63 -6.96 -9.03
CA ASP A 236 -14.78 -8.06 -8.56
C ASP A 236 -13.35 -7.96 -9.11
N SER A 237 -13.19 -7.58 -10.38
CA SER A 237 -11.86 -7.37 -10.99
C SER A 237 -11.07 -6.29 -10.27
N PHE A 238 -11.67 -5.10 -10.06
CA PHE A 238 -11.00 -4.01 -9.35
C PHE A 238 -10.83 -4.30 -7.85
N ARG A 239 -11.74 -5.05 -7.22
CA ARG A 239 -11.58 -5.54 -5.85
C ARG A 239 -10.39 -6.49 -5.73
N ALA A 240 -10.18 -7.40 -6.69
CA ALA A 240 -9.02 -8.27 -6.71
C ALA A 240 -7.70 -7.49 -6.88
N GLN A 241 -7.70 -6.44 -7.71
CA GLN A 241 -6.54 -5.54 -7.84
C GLN A 241 -6.26 -4.78 -6.55
N PHE A 242 -7.31 -4.23 -5.93
CA PHE A 242 -7.23 -3.57 -4.63
C PHE A 242 -6.63 -4.50 -3.58
N GLU A 243 -7.11 -5.74 -3.46
CA GLU A 243 -6.61 -6.70 -2.48
C GLU A 243 -5.13 -7.03 -2.67
N LYS A 244 -4.64 -7.11 -3.92
CA LYS A 244 -3.21 -7.31 -4.19
C LYS A 244 -2.36 -6.15 -3.66
N LEU A 245 -2.78 -4.91 -3.91
CA LEU A 245 -2.11 -3.72 -3.38
C LEU A 245 -2.26 -3.62 -1.87
N TRP A 246 -3.45 -3.93 -1.35
CA TRP A 246 -3.76 -3.87 0.09
C TRP A 246 -2.96 -4.87 0.90
N ARG A 247 -2.67 -6.04 0.34
CA ARG A 247 -1.89 -7.10 0.99
C ARG A 247 -0.38 -6.94 0.79
N GLN A 248 0.10 -5.90 0.11
CA GLN A 248 1.54 -5.66 0.06
C GLN A 248 2.07 -5.45 1.49
N GLU A 249 3.00 -6.31 1.86
CA GLU A 249 3.76 -6.28 3.12
C GLU A 249 5.15 -5.65 2.93
N VAL A 250 5.42 -5.19 1.71
CA VAL A 250 6.65 -4.50 1.32
C VAL A 250 6.30 -3.06 0.98
N GLU A 251 6.81 -2.12 1.78
CA GLU A 251 6.66 -0.67 1.56
C GLU A 251 7.96 -0.13 0.94
N MET A 252 7.82 0.68 -0.11
CA MET A 252 8.95 1.30 -0.80
C MET A 252 8.95 2.80 -0.49
N HIS A 253 10.09 3.33 -0.04
CA HIS A 253 10.33 4.76 0.13
C HIS A 253 11.59 5.18 -0.63
N GLN A 254 11.68 6.47 -0.92
CA GLN A 254 12.79 7.08 -1.63
C GLN A 254 13.33 8.30 -0.88
N GLY A 255 14.64 8.50 -0.96
CA GLY A 255 15.31 9.68 -0.42
C GLY A 255 15.45 9.68 1.10
N ILE A 256 16.12 10.71 1.61
CA ILE A 256 16.39 10.88 3.05
C ILE A 256 15.09 11.01 3.86
N ASP A 257 14.06 11.65 3.32
CA ASP A 257 12.77 11.79 4.02
C ASP A 257 12.00 10.46 4.08
N GLY A 258 12.07 9.65 3.01
CA GLY A 258 11.53 8.29 3.01
C GLY A 258 12.22 7.39 4.02
N MET A 259 13.56 7.46 4.09
CA MET A 259 14.36 6.79 5.11
C MET A 259 13.98 7.25 6.52
N ARG A 260 13.92 8.56 6.77
CA ARG A 260 13.53 9.12 8.07
C ARG A 260 12.17 8.60 8.53
N THR A 261 11.21 8.57 7.61
CA THR A 261 9.85 8.07 7.86
C THR A 261 9.88 6.59 8.26
N ALA A 262 10.49 5.74 7.45
CA ALA A 262 10.53 4.29 7.67
C ALA A 262 11.17 3.93 9.02
N PHE A 263 12.33 4.52 9.31
CA PHE A 263 13.09 4.22 10.52
C PHE A 263 12.43 4.76 11.79
N TYR A 264 11.85 5.97 11.78
CA TYR A 264 11.15 6.48 12.96
C TYR A 264 9.83 5.75 13.22
N GLU A 265 9.06 5.40 12.18
CA GLU A 265 7.85 4.57 12.35
C GLU A 265 8.19 3.17 12.90
N ALA A 266 9.29 2.57 12.44
CA ALA A 266 9.78 1.29 12.98
C ALA A 266 10.25 1.42 14.44
N LEU A 267 10.98 2.49 14.75
CA LEU A 267 11.42 2.76 16.11
C LEU A 267 10.23 2.98 17.05
N GLU A 268 9.21 3.72 16.63
CA GLU A 268 7.99 3.96 17.40
C GLU A 268 7.25 2.66 17.73
N ALA A 269 7.14 1.74 16.76
CA ALA A 269 6.53 0.42 16.96
C ALA A 269 7.37 -0.53 17.84
N THR A 270 8.67 -0.26 17.99
CA THR A 270 9.59 -1.15 18.73
C THR A 270 9.47 -0.93 20.26
N PRO A 271 9.22 -1.98 21.06
CA PRO A 271 9.17 -1.86 22.52
C PRO A 271 10.51 -1.47 23.14
N ALA A 272 10.48 -0.73 24.25
CA ALA A 272 11.67 -0.46 25.06
C ALA A 272 12.30 -1.78 25.55
N GLY A 273 13.63 -1.88 25.52
CA GLY A 273 14.38 -3.08 25.88
C GLY A 273 14.51 -4.14 24.78
N ALA A 274 13.81 -3.98 23.64
CA ALA A 274 14.00 -4.83 22.47
C ALA A 274 15.38 -4.62 21.85
N THR A 275 15.87 -5.61 21.09
CA THR A 275 17.13 -5.53 20.33
C THR A 275 16.82 -5.46 18.84
N THR A 276 17.42 -4.50 18.14
CA THR A 276 17.48 -4.45 16.68
C THR A 276 18.86 -4.92 16.18
N TYR A 277 18.88 -5.47 14.97
CA TYR A 277 20.08 -6.10 14.41
C TYR A 277 20.42 -5.47 13.06
N VAL A 278 21.66 -5.03 12.87
CA VAL A 278 22.11 -4.36 11.64
C VAL A 278 23.25 -5.13 10.98
N TYR A 279 23.09 -5.44 9.70
CA TYR A 279 24.15 -6.01 8.88
C TYR A 279 24.31 -5.25 7.56
N GLY A 280 25.53 -5.25 7.02
CA GLY A 280 25.82 -4.58 5.76
C GLY A 280 25.96 -3.07 5.89
N ALA A 281 26.22 -2.58 7.11
CA ALA A 281 26.56 -1.17 7.32
C ALA A 281 27.94 -0.89 6.72
N SER A 282 27.97 -0.07 5.66
CA SER A 282 29.19 0.37 4.96
C SER A 282 29.39 1.88 5.12
N THR A 283 30.27 2.47 4.31
CA THR A 283 30.27 3.91 4.06
C THR A 283 28.86 4.38 3.72
N THR A 284 28.45 5.53 4.26
CA THR A 284 27.16 6.16 3.96
C THR A 284 27.36 7.55 3.35
N SER A 285 26.31 8.11 2.75
CA SER A 285 26.32 9.53 2.35
C SER A 285 26.34 10.45 3.58
N LYS A 286 26.78 11.71 3.41
CA LYS A 286 26.85 12.67 4.54
C LYS A 286 25.48 12.87 5.21
N GLU A 287 24.44 12.87 4.39
CA GLU A 287 23.05 13.03 4.82
C GLU A 287 22.56 11.81 5.61
N ALA A 288 22.94 10.60 5.18
CA ALA A 288 22.62 9.37 5.90
C ALA A 288 23.38 9.29 7.23
N ASP A 289 24.66 9.65 7.27
CA ASP A 289 25.46 9.74 8.51
C ASP A 289 24.81 10.70 9.52
N ALA A 290 24.40 11.89 9.08
CA ALA A 290 23.73 12.87 9.94
C ALA A 290 22.38 12.36 10.47
N PHE A 291 21.63 11.64 9.65
CA PHE A 291 20.39 11.00 10.08
C PHE A 291 20.64 9.92 11.13
N PHE A 292 21.54 8.97 10.87
CA PHE A 292 21.81 7.86 11.78
C PHE A 292 22.40 8.33 13.12
N TYR A 293 23.09 9.47 13.15
CA TYR A 293 23.51 10.12 14.39
C TYR A 293 22.31 10.47 15.28
N GLU A 294 21.36 11.25 14.77
CA GLU A 294 20.17 11.65 15.52
C GLU A 294 19.27 10.44 15.86
N TYR A 295 19.12 9.53 14.90
CA TYR A 295 18.29 8.33 15.04
C TYR A 295 18.79 7.42 16.17
N ASN A 296 20.10 7.18 16.24
CA ASN A 296 20.67 6.28 17.25
C ASN A 296 20.61 6.87 18.67
N GLN A 297 20.66 8.20 18.81
CA GLN A 297 20.40 8.86 20.10
C GLN A 297 18.97 8.61 20.56
N LYS A 298 17.98 8.87 19.71
CA LYS A 298 16.56 8.63 20.01
C LYS A 298 16.26 7.15 20.30
N ARG A 299 16.87 6.25 19.53
CA ARG A 299 16.79 4.79 19.75
C ARG A 299 17.28 4.41 21.14
N ALA A 300 18.42 4.97 21.55
CA ALA A 300 18.99 4.72 22.85
C ALA A 300 18.19 5.35 24.00
N GLU A 301 17.65 6.56 23.82
CA GLU A 301 16.73 7.19 24.78
C GLU A 301 15.47 6.34 25.02
N LYS A 302 14.98 5.68 23.97
CA LYS A 302 13.87 4.71 24.07
C LYS A 302 14.28 3.39 24.74
N GLY A 303 15.57 3.19 25.02
CA GLY A 303 16.10 1.96 25.63
C GLY A 303 16.11 0.75 24.69
N VAL A 304 16.05 0.97 23.37
CA VAL A 304 16.19 -0.10 22.37
C VAL A 304 17.69 -0.41 22.25
N LYS A 305 18.07 -1.69 22.25
CA LYS A 305 19.45 -2.16 22.09
C LYS A 305 19.78 -2.37 20.61
N LEU A 306 21.05 -2.27 20.24
CA LEU A 306 21.52 -2.47 18.87
C LEU A 306 22.63 -3.51 18.84
N GLN A 307 22.56 -4.45 17.91
CA GLN A 307 23.67 -5.32 17.56
C GLN A 307 24.02 -5.10 16.09
N ILE A 308 25.26 -4.74 15.81
CA ILE A 308 25.68 -4.34 14.46
C ILE A 308 26.94 -5.09 14.02
N ILE A 309 26.88 -5.63 12.80
CA ILE A 309 28.00 -6.25 12.12
C ILE A 309 28.45 -5.32 10.99
N PHE A 310 29.63 -4.73 11.14
CA PHE A 310 30.28 -3.92 10.10
C PHE A 310 31.19 -4.78 9.22
N SER A 311 31.44 -4.34 7.99
CA SER A 311 32.56 -4.88 7.21
C SER A 311 33.90 -4.49 7.83
N GLN A 312 34.95 -5.31 7.62
CA GLN A 312 36.29 -4.95 8.09
C GLN A 312 36.78 -3.60 7.54
N GLU A 313 36.47 -3.29 6.28
CA GLU A 313 36.85 -2.03 5.63
C GLU A 313 36.28 -0.80 6.36
N ALA A 314 35.14 -0.95 7.03
CA ALA A 314 34.55 0.13 7.79
C ALA A 314 35.39 0.52 9.01
N LYS A 315 36.26 -0.33 9.57
CA LYS A 315 37.06 -0.03 10.80
C LYS A 315 37.83 1.28 10.73
N THR A 316 38.35 1.64 9.56
CA THR A 316 39.17 2.84 9.37
C THR A 316 38.37 4.07 8.98
N SER A 317 37.06 3.92 8.71
CA SER A 317 36.20 5.04 8.38
C SER A 317 36.00 5.96 9.59
N LYS A 318 35.82 7.27 9.31
CA LYS A 318 35.45 8.24 10.36
C LYS A 318 34.17 7.83 11.10
N THR A 319 33.28 7.10 10.42
CA THR A 319 32.01 6.59 10.94
C THR A 319 32.20 5.53 12.04
N THR A 320 33.30 4.79 12.03
CA THR A 320 33.55 3.69 12.98
C THR A 320 34.46 4.11 14.14
N ARG A 321 35.36 5.08 13.92
CA ARG A 321 36.24 5.61 14.98
C ARG A 321 35.49 6.30 16.12
N SER A 322 34.28 6.79 15.87
CA SER A 322 33.43 7.42 16.88
C SER A 322 32.33 6.49 17.42
N ALA A 323 32.22 5.27 16.89
CA ALA A 323 31.11 4.35 17.15
C ALA A 323 31.11 3.70 18.53
N LYS A 324 32.22 3.71 19.28
CA LYS A 324 32.32 2.94 20.54
C LYS A 324 31.76 3.65 21.78
N GLU A 325 31.64 4.98 21.80
CA GLU A 325 31.26 5.70 23.04
C GLU A 325 30.23 6.84 22.85
N GLU A 326 30.22 7.57 21.74
CA GLU A 326 29.36 8.77 21.61
C GLU A 326 28.14 8.57 20.68
N PHE A 327 28.25 7.69 19.69
CA PHE A 327 27.25 7.58 18.61
C PHE A 327 26.21 6.48 18.83
N ASN A 328 26.54 5.46 19.64
CA ASN A 328 25.72 4.27 19.81
C ASN A 328 25.79 3.72 21.25
N PRO A 329 25.23 4.44 22.24
CA PRO A 329 25.48 4.17 23.66
C PRO A 329 24.90 2.83 24.17
N LEU A 330 24.10 2.11 23.35
CA LEU A 330 23.55 0.78 23.64
C LEU A 330 23.88 -0.25 22.54
N ALA A 331 24.92 -0.01 21.73
CA ALA A 331 25.29 -0.94 20.67
C ALA A 331 26.37 -1.92 21.08
N GLU A 332 26.19 -3.16 20.65
CA GLU A 332 27.22 -4.17 20.58
C GLU A 332 27.72 -4.24 19.13
N ILE A 333 29.03 -4.18 18.91
CA ILE A 333 29.61 -4.05 17.57
C ILE A 333 30.53 -5.24 17.29
N ARG A 334 30.30 -5.92 16.16
CA ARG A 334 31.19 -6.95 15.59
C ARG A 334 31.60 -6.56 14.18
N PHE A 335 32.65 -7.21 13.69
CA PHE A 335 33.17 -7.01 12.34
C PHE A 335 33.24 -8.33 11.59
N THR A 336 32.86 -8.32 10.32
CA THR A 336 32.91 -9.49 9.43
C THR A 336 33.91 -9.29 8.31
N THR A 337 34.61 -10.36 7.94
CA THR A 337 35.50 -10.43 6.76
C THR A 337 34.74 -10.74 5.47
N GLN A 338 33.43 -10.96 5.55
CA GLN A 338 32.58 -11.11 4.36
C GLN A 338 32.57 -9.84 3.52
N THR A 339 32.39 -10.03 2.20
CA THR A 339 32.32 -8.93 1.23
C THR A 339 31.22 -7.94 1.64
N PRO A 340 31.49 -6.63 1.66
CA PRO A 340 30.49 -5.62 1.96
C PRO A 340 29.29 -5.74 1.02
N THR A 341 28.08 -5.69 1.57
CA THR A 341 26.87 -5.56 0.76
C THR A 341 26.65 -4.09 0.39
N PRO A 342 26.19 -3.77 -0.83
CA PRO A 342 25.88 -2.39 -1.23
C PRO A 342 24.64 -1.82 -0.50
N SER A 343 23.88 -2.68 0.17
CA SER A 343 22.72 -2.31 0.98
C SER A 343 22.97 -2.69 2.45
N THR A 344 22.45 -1.86 3.34
CA THR A 344 22.37 -2.15 4.78
C THR A 344 20.96 -2.66 5.08
N TYR A 345 20.82 -3.60 6.01
CA TYR A 345 19.52 -3.95 6.55
C TYR A 345 19.49 -3.89 8.08
N GLU A 346 18.42 -3.29 8.62
CA GLU A 346 18.10 -3.27 10.04
C GLU A 346 16.86 -4.12 10.30
N ILE A 347 17.00 -5.09 11.20
CA ILE A 347 15.98 -6.06 11.58
C ILE A 347 15.38 -5.59 12.91
N PHE A 348 14.11 -5.22 12.86
CA PHE A 348 13.26 -4.90 14.00
C PHE A 348 12.45 -6.14 14.41
N PRO A 349 11.76 -6.11 15.58
CA PRO A 349 10.94 -7.24 16.01
C PRO A 349 9.83 -7.66 15.03
N ASP A 350 9.27 -6.71 14.27
CA ASP A 350 8.11 -6.94 13.39
C ASP A 350 8.39 -6.67 11.90
N ARG A 351 9.60 -6.22 11.54
CA ARG A 351 9.94 -5.83 10.16
C ARG A 351 11.44 -5.79 9.90
N VAL A 352 11.81 -5.77 8.63
CA VAL A 352 13.19 -5.50 8.17
C VAL A 352 13.17 -4.25 7.31
N ILE A 353 14.09 -3.33 7.54
CA ILE A 353 14.33 -2.18 6.66
C ILE A 353 15.61 -2.43 5.88
N ILE A 354 15.54 -2.44 4.55
CA ILE A 354 16.68 -2.56 3.65
C ILE A 354 16.91 -1.20 3.00
N THR A 355 18.12 -0.67 3.03
CA THR A 355 18.44 0.68 2.55
C THR A 355 19.77 0.75 1.81
N THR A 356 19.79 1.49 0.69
CA THR A 356 21.03 1.78 -0.07
C THR A 356 21.69 3.06 0.48
N THR A 357 22.43 2.93 1.57
CA THR A 357 22.95 4.06 2.38
C THR A 357 24.08 4.87 1.73
N GLN A 358 24.68 4.36 0.65
CA GLN A 358 25.74 5.04 -0.11
C GLN A 358 25.23 6.14 -1.06
N SER A 359 23.94 6.10 -1.43
CA SER A 359 23.33 7.06 -2.34
C SER A 359 22.91 8.34 -1.61
N SER A 360 22.99 9.49 -2.28
CA SER A 360 22.33 10.73 -1.82
C SER A 360 20.80 10.67 -1.92
N ASN A 361 20.29 9.73 -2.72
CA ASN A 361 18.88 9.40 -2.82
C ASN A 361 18.69 7.90 -2.52
N PRO A 362 18.63 7.49 -1.23
CA PRO A 362 18.55 6.09 -0.86
C PRO A 362 17.19 5.48 -1.26
N ALA A 363 17.21 4.27 -1.80
CA ALA A 363 16.05 3.41 -1.87
C ALA A 363 15.88 2.70 -0.53
N VAL A 364 14.64 2.68 -0.01
CA VAL A 364 14.30 2.12 1.30
C VAL A 364 13.16 1.14 1.10
N MET A 365 13.34 -0.10 1.54
CA MET A 365 12.34 -1.16 1.48
C MET A 365 12.04 -1.65 2.88
N VAL A 366 10.77 -1.61 3.29
CA VAL A 366 10.29 -2.10 4.58
C VAL A 366 9.51 -3.39 4.38
N VAL A 367 10.00 -4.50 4.91
CA VAL A 367 9.40 -5.83 4.78
C VAL A 367 8.77 -6.21 6.12
N LYS A 368 7.46 -6.43 6.16
CA LYS A 368 6.68 -6.81 7.37
C LYS A 368 6.26 -8.28 7.40
N ASP A 369 6.61 -9.05 6.38
CA ASP A 369 6.35 -10.49 6.33
C ASP A 369 7.12 -11.21 7.44
N LYS A 370 6.40 -11.94 8.30
CA LYS A 370 6.98 -12.61 9.47
C LYS A 370 8.02 -13.68 9.11
N GLN A 371 7.82 -14.41 8.01
CA GLN A 371 8.76 -15.45 7.58
C GLN A 371 10.05 -14.81 7.05
N LEU A 372 9.93 -13.71 6.32
CA LEU A 372 11.09 -12.95 5.86
C LEU A 372 11.84 -12.32 7.03
N VAL A 373 11.14 -11.70 7.99
CA VAL A 373 11.77 -11.14 9.21
C VAL A 373 12.56 -12.20 9.97
N GLU A 374 11.97 -13.38 10.19
CA GLU A 374 12.66 -14.46 10.89
C GLU A 374 13.85 -15.00 10.07
N THR A 375 13.73 -15.06 8.74
CA THR A 375 14.84 -15.45 7.85
C THR A 375 16.04 -14.52 8.00
N PHE A 376 15.84 -13.21 7.94
CA PHE A 376 16.92 -12.23 8.13
C PHE A 376 17.52 -12.31 9.53
N LYS A 377 16.69 -12.58 10.54
CA LYS A 377 17.15 -12.72 11.93
C LYS A 377 18.03 -13.97 12.12
N ILE A 378 17.66 -15.10 11.52
CA ILE A 378 18.48 -16.32 11.52
C ILE A 378 19.82 -16.04 10.82
N GLN A 379 19.79 -15.44 9.63
CA GLN A 379 21.01 -15.07 8.91
C GLN A 379 21.91 -14.13 9.72
N PHE A 380 21.33 -13.12 10.38
CA PHE A 380 22.11 -12.25 11.26
C PHE A 380 22.74 -13.03 12.41
N LYS A 381 21.99 -13.92 13.08
CA LYS A 381 22.51 -14.72 14.18
C LYS A 381 23.64 -15.64 13.75
N ASP A 382 23.52 -16.29 12.60
CA ASP A 382 24.57 -17.16 12.04
C ASP A 382 25.86 -16.37 11.77
N LEU A 383 25.76 -15.08 11.44
CA LEU A 383 26.90 -14.18 11.28
C LEU A 383 27.39 -13.61 12.62
N TRP A 384 26.47 -13.40 13.57
CA TRP A 384 26.77 -12.86 14.88
C TRP A 384 27.51 -13.88 15.73
N GLU A 385 27.06 -15.12 15.75
CA GLU A 385 27.56 -16.23 16.58
C GLU A 385 28.74 -16.98 15.92
N GLN A 386 29.43 -16.36 14.95
CA GLN A 386 30.61 -16.98 14.34
C GLN A 386 31.77 -17.07 15.33
N ASP A 387 32.04 -18.30 15.76
CA ASP A 387 33.24 -18.64 16.55
C ASP A 387 34.48 -18.80 15.66
N VAL A 388 34.34 -18.72 14.34
CA VAL A 388 35.45 -18.83 13.38
C VAL A 388 35.49 -17.60 12.47
N GLN A 389 36.64 -16.94 12.39
CA GLN A 389 36.89 -15.80 11.51
C GLN A 389 38.04 -16.10 10.57
N THR A 390 37.88 -15.85 9.26
CA THR A 390 38.94 -16.06 8.27
C THR A 390 39.37 -14.75 7.65
N TYR A 391 40.67 -14.46 7.69
CA TYR A 391 41.33 -13.31 7.06
C TYR A 391 42.22 -13.80 5.92
N ARG A 392 42.44 -12.95 4.91
CA ARG A 392 43.30 -13.26 3.74
C ARG A 392 44.42 -12.23 3.61
N GLY A 393 45.55 -12.67 3.06
CA GLY A 393 46.70 -11.82 2.76
C GLY A 393 47.47 -11.35 4.00
N ILE A 394 48.57 -10.63 3.75
CA ILE A 394 49.49 -10.12 4.79
C ILE A 394 48.74 -9.30 5.84
N GLU A 395 47.88 -8.39 5.40
CA GLU A 395 47.13 -7.52 6.32
C GLU A 395 46.15 -8.31 7.18
N GLY A 396 45.59 -9.41 6.66
CA GLY A 396 44.77 -10.33 7.44
C GLY A 396 45.52 -11.01 8.58
N VAL A 397 46.79 -11.38 8.35
CA VAL A 397 47.69 -11.88 9.41
C VAL A 397 47.91 -10.78 10.45
N LYS A 398 48.40 -9.61 10.03
CA LYS A 398 48.70 -8.49 10.96
C LYS A 398 47.51 -8.13 11.82
N GLN A 399 46.32 -8.13 11.22
CA GLN A 399 45.08 -7.82 11.89
C GLN A 399 44.72 -8.86 12.96
N ALA A 400 44.74 -10.15 12.63
CA ALA A 400 44.40 -11.22 13.56
C ALA A 400 45.25 -11.17 14.83
N PHE A 401 46.58 -11.00 14.68
CA PHE A 401 47.51 -10.88 15.80
C PHE A 401 47.32 -9.55 16.56
N THR A 402 47.06 -8.44 15.87
CA THR A 402 46.78 -7.17 16.58
C THR A 402 45.54 -7.30 17.48
N GLU A 403 44.46 -7.90 16.97
CA GLU A 403 43.25 -8.21 17.74
C GLU A 403 43.50 -9.25 18.84
N ALA A 404 44.47 -10.13 18.64
CA ALA A 404 44.93 -11.05 19.67
C ALA A 404 45.48 -10.33 20.88
N LEU A 405 46.50 -9.51 20.62
CA LEU A 405 47.21 -8.75 21.62
C LEU A 405 46.29 -7.79 22.38
N GLU A 406 45.27 -7.22 21.74
CA GLU A 406 44.28 -6.36 22.42
C GLU A 406 43.53 -7.07 23.56
N ASN A 407 43.11 -8.33 23.37
CA ASN A 407 42.32 -9.04 24.39
C ASN A 407 43.17 -9.80 25.43
N LEU A 408 44.43 -10.11 25.11
CA LEU A 408 45.35 -10.72 26.08
C LEU A 408 45.60 -9.78 27.27
N LYS A 409 45.73 -10.34 28.47
CA LYS A 409 45.92 -9.64 29.74
C LYS A 409 47.31 -9.94 30.30
N LYS A 410 47.76 -9.07 31.21
CA LYS A 410 49.03 -9.27 31.91
C LYS A 410 48.99 -10.59 32.70
N GLY A 411 49.95 -11.47 32.43
CA GLY A 411 50.00 -12.81 33.03
C GLY A 411 49.47 -13.93 32.13
N ASP A 412 48.84 -13.60 31.00
CA ASP A 412 48.47 -14.61 30.00
C ASP A 412 49.72 -15.20 29.33
N GLU A 413 49.56 -16.40 28.79
CA GLU A 413 50.55 -17.09 27.97
C GLU A 413 50.07 -17.14 26.52
N GLU A 414 50.99 -16.93 25.58
CA GLU A 414 50.81 -17.23 24.17
C GLU A 414 51.56 -18.52 23.86
N LEU A 415 50.84 -19.54 23.37
CA LEU A 415 51.42 -20.83 23.01
C LEU A 415 51.51 -20.92 21.48
N THR A 416 52.73 -21.00 20.95
CA THR A 416 52.95 -20.95 19.51
C THR A 416 53.64 -22.20 19.01
N LEU A 417 53.03 -22.84 18.02
CA LEU A 417 53.63 -23.87 17.20
C LEU A 417 53.98 -23.24 15.85
N ALA A 418 55.23 -22.83 15.70
CA ALA A 418 55.72 -22.32 14.44
C ALA A 418 55.89 -23.51 13.49
N GLY A 419 54.93 -23.63 12.56
CA GLY A 419 54.97 -24.60 11.47
C GLY A 419 56.25 -24.50 10.63
N ALA A 420 56.40 -25.40 9.65
CA ALA A 420 57.54 -25.40 8.72
C ALA A 420 57.51 -24.20 7.73
N VAL A 421 57.59 -22.97 8.24
CA VAL A 421 57.72 -21.74 7.46
C VAL A 421 59.18 -21.66 7.00
N LYS A 422 59.47 -21.96 5.73
CA LYS A 422 60.84 -21.96 5.20
C LYS A 422 61.37 -20.55 4.96
N LYS A 423 60.46 -19.62 4.64
CA LYS A 423 60.77 -18.20 4.43
C LYS A 423 59.60 -17.31 4.81
N LEU A 424 59.82 -16.42 5.79
CA LEU A 424 58.86 -15.35 6.09
C LEU A 424 59.04 -14.18 5.12
N ARG A 425 57.97 -13.45 4.84
CA ARG A 425 58.07 -12.22 4.05
C ARG A 425 58.57 -11.06 4.93
N PRO A 426 59.38 -10.14 4.40
CA PRO A 426 59.92 -9.01 5.17
C PRO A 426 58.85 -8.18 5.91
N GLU A 427 57.67 -7.99 5.30
CA GLU A 427 56.57 -7.23 5.89
C GLU A 427 55.96 -7.91 7.12
N LEU A 428 56.01 -9.24 7.18
CA LEU A 428 55.58 -10.01 8.34
C LEU A 428 56.70 -10.11 9.38
N GLU A 429 57.97 -10.18 8.96
CA GLU A 429 59.13 -10.13 9.87
C GLU A 429 59.12 -8.85 10.71
N GLU A 430 59.02 -7.69 10.06
CA GLU A 430 58.98 -6.40 10.74
C GLU A 430 57.78 -6.30 11.69
N PHE A 431 56.60 -6.78 11.24
CA PHE A 431 55.40 -6.79 12.05
C PHE A 431 55.56 -7.66 13.31
N PHE A 432 56.03 -8.90 13.18
CA PHE A 432 56.17 -9.81 14.34
C PHE A 432 57.23 -9.31 15.32
N MET A 433 58.32 -8.70 14.85
CA MET A 433 59.31 -8.05 15.73
C MET A 433 58.71 -6.90 16.56
N ASP A 434 57.81 -6.11 15.98
CA ASP A 434 57.09 -5.06 16.71
C ASP A 434 56.02 -5.65 17.64
N PHE A 435 55.25 -6.63 17.17
CA PHE A 435 54.26 -7.37 17.93
C PHE A 435 54.86 -7.98 19.20
N ASP A 436 55.98 -8.70 19.09
CA ASP A 436 56.64 -9.36 20.22
C ASP A 436 57.11 -8.36 21.29
N ARG A 437 57.62 -7.19 20.87
CA ARG A 437 57.97 -6.12 21.81
C ARG A 437 56.74 -5.61 22.55
N LYS A 438 55.63 -5.38 21.86
CA LYS A 438 54.36 -4.93 22.47
C LYS A 438 53.75 -5.99 23.38
N ARG A 439 53.78 -7.26 22.96
CA ARG A 439 53.35 -8.44 23.74
C ARG A 439 54.12 -8.54 25.06
N ALA A 440 55.45 -8.49 25.00
CA ALA A 440 56.30 -8.56 26.19
C ALA A 440 56.07 -7.36 27.12
N ALA A 441 55.90 -6.15 26.57
CA ALA A 441 55.58 -4.94 27.34
C ALA A 441 54.22 -5.05 28.06
N LYS A 442 53.23 -5.74 27.46
CA LYS A 442 51.94 -6.06 28.09
C LYS A 442 52.05 -7.16 29.17
N GLY A 443 53.22 -7.79 29.28
CA GLY A 443 53.54 -8.77 30.31
C GLY A 443 53.06 -10.19 30.00
N ILE A 444 52.86 -10.50 28.72
CA ILE A 444 52.47 -11.82 28.22
C ILE A 444 53.74 -12.65 28.00
N VAL A 445 53.71 -13.95 28.35
CA VAL A 445 54.84 -14.88 28.13
C VAL A 445 54.60 -15.67 26.86
N LEU A 446 55.60 -15.75 25.97
CA LEU A 446 55.54 -16.59 24.77
C LEU A 446 56.17 -17.95 25.10
N LYS A 447 55.47 -19.04 24.77
CA LYS A 447 56.03 -20.39 24.77
C LYS A 447 55.95 -20.93 23.36
N ALA A 448 57.09 -21.08 22.70
CA ALA A 448 57.14 -21.42 21.29
C ALA A 448 57.90 -22.73 21.03
N PHE A 449 57.32 -23.58 20.17
CA PHE A 449 58.04 -24.66 19.50
C PHE A 449 58.39 -24.22 18.08
N VAL A 450 59.68 -24.28 17.72
CA VAL A 450 60.19 -23.82 16.41
C VAL A 450 60.95 -24.96 15.73
N ASN A 451 60.68 -25.19 14.44
CA ASN A 451 61.39 -26.18 13.64
C ASN A 451 62.82 -25.70 13.32
N ILE A 452 63.82 -26.54 13.59
CA ILE A 452 65.26 -26.31 13.33
C ILE A 452 65.53 -26.03 11.84
N GLY A 453 64.74 -26.58 10.92
CA GLY A 453 64.86 -26.30 9.49
C GLY A 453 64.65 -24.83 9.10
N VAL A 454 64.00 -24.03 9.96
CA VAL A 454 63.74 -22.59 9.77
C VAL A 454 64.98 -21.74 10.11
N LEU A 455 65.94 -22.28 10.88
CA LEU A 455 67.20 -21.58 11.24
C LEU A 455 68.22 -21.52 10.09
N LEU A 456 67.97 -22.20 8.97
CA LEU A 456 68.96 -22.37 7.88
C LEU A 456 68.79 -21.39 6.71
N THR A 457 67.85 -20.43 6.80
CA THR A 457 67.62 -19.41 5.76
C THR A 457 67.73 -18.00 6.35
N PRO A 458 68.65 -17.15 5.86
CA PRO A 458 68.70 -15.74 6.26
C PRO A 458 67.39 -15.00 5.91
N PRO A 459 66.87 -14.10 6.79
CA PRO A 459 67.50 -13.61 8.01
C PRO A 459 66.91 -14.27 9.27
N ALA A 460 67.31 -15.51 9.59
CA ALA A 460 66.98 -16.21 10.84
C ALA A 460 67.59 -15.59 12.14
N ASN A 461 67.86 -14.28 12.16
CA ASN A 461 68.30 -13.54 13.35
C ASN A 461 67.13 -12.94 14.14
N ALA A 462 65.91 -12.93 13.59
CA ALA A 462 64.72 -12.37 14.25
C ALA A 462 64.06 -13.31 15.27
N ILE A 463 64.37 -14.61 15.22
CA ILE A 463 63.82 -15.66 16.11
C ILE A 463 64.98 -16.34 16.87
N HIS A 464 65.97 -15.56 17.30
CA HIS A 464 66.97 -16.06 18.25
C HIS A 464 66.37 -15.96 19.66
N PRO A 465 66.46 -16.99 20.53
CA PRO A 465 65.89 -16.96 21.88
C PRO A 465 66.35 -15.74 22.70
N ASP A 466 67.56 -15.25 22.44
CA ASP A 466 68.17 -14.11 23.12
C ASP A 466 67.62 -12.74 22.67
N THR A 467 66.87 -12.67 21.56
CA THR A 467 66.30 -11.42 21.03
C THR A 467 64.81 -11.27 21.30
N LEU A 468 64.13 -12.34 21.72
CA LEU A 468 62.69 -12.32 22.04
C LEU A 468 62.46 -12.03 23.53
N PRO A 469 61.96 -10.84 23.89
CA PRO A 469 61.70 -10.52 25.29
C PRO A 469 60.58 -11.40 25.84
N ARG A 470 60.80 -11.94 27.05
CA ARG A 470 59.79 -12.70 27.80
C ARG A 470 59.24 -13.90 27.01
N ALA A 471 60.15 -14.72 26.49
CA ALA A 471 59.86 -15.91 25.69
C ALA A 471 60.62 -17.16 26.18
N GLU A 472 59.99 -18.32 26.05
CA GLU A 472 60.54 -19.65 26.25
C GLU A 472 60.45 -20.41 24.92
N VAL A 473 61.60 -20.61 24.25
CA VAL A 473 61.63 -21.23 22.91
C VAL A 473 62.29 -22.61 22.98
N LYS A 474 61.62 -23.62 22.42
CA LYS A 474 62.16 -24.97 22.23
C LYS A 474 62.26 -25.30 20.75
N PHE A 475 63.39 -25.89 20.37
CA PHE A 475 63.65 -26.28 18.99
C PHE A 475 63.29 -27.76 18.75
N MET A 476 62.72 -28.05 17.58
CA MET A 476 62.34 -29.40 17.16
C MET A 476 62.93 -29.73 15.79
N SER A 477 63.30 -30.98 15.54
CA SER A 477 63.86 -31.40 14.23
C SER A 477 62.83 -31.38 13.10
N GLU A 478 61.55 -31.60 13.42
CA GLU A 478 60.42 -31.54 12.49
C GLU A 478 59.24 -30.86 13.19
N SER A 479 58.45 -30.09 12.42
CA SER A 479 57.20 -29.52 12.93
C SER A 479 56.06 -30.54 12.76
N PRO A 480 55.25 -30.80 13.80
CA PRO A 480 54.06 -31.63 13.68
C PRO A 480 52.93 -30.95 12.88
N SER A 481 53.03 -29.63 12.64
CA SER A 481 52.06 -28.87 11.83
C SER A 481 52.72 -28.22 10.61
N PRO A 482 52.12 -28.31 9.42
CA PRO A 482 52.54 -27.54 8.24
C PRO A 482 52.08 -26.07 8.29
N HIS A 483 51.28 -25.69 9.29
CA HIS A 483 50.73 -24.34 9.47
C HIS A 483 51.32 -23.68 10.71
N PHE A 484 51.38 -22.36 10.71
CA PHE A 484 51.64 -21.62 11.95
C PHE A 484 50.38 -21.70 12.82
N THR A 485 50.52 -22.02 14.09
CA THR A 485 49.39 -22.08 15.02
C THR A 485 49.77 -21.37 16.31
N ALA A 486 48.92 -20.46 16.79
CA ALA A 486 49.06 -19.80 18.08
C ALA A 486 47.78 -19.95 18.89
N ILE A 487 47.92 -20.15 20.20
CA ILE A 487 46.82 -20.11 21.17
C ILE A 487 47.03 -18.86 22.01
N GLU A 488 46.04 -17.96 21.97
CA GLU A 488 46.13 -16.61 22.53
C GLU A 488 44.92 -16.35 23.44
N GLY A 489 45.01 -16.83 24.69
CA GLY A 489 43.92 -16.72 25.65
C GLY A 489 42.77 -17.66 25.30
N ASP A 490 41.66 -17.12 24.82
CA ASP A 490 40.42 -17.83 24.47
C ASP A 490 40.26 -18.08 22.96
N ARG A 491 41.35 -18.06 22.21
CA ARG A 491 41.32 -18.30 20.75
C ARG A 491 42.50 -19.10 20.25
N VAL A 492 42.32 -19.76 19.11
CA VAL A 492 43.35 -20.40 18.29
C VAL A 492 43.47 -19.64 16.97
N VAL A 493 44.68 -19.22 16.61
CA VAL A 493 45.00 -18.58 15.33
C VAL A 493 45.82 -19.55 14.49
N ILE A 494 45.29 -19.94 13.33
CA ILE A 494 45.96 -20.82 12.37
C ILE A 494 46.26 -20.02 11.12
N VAL A 495 47.53 -19.89 10.75
CA VAL A 495 47.96 -19.25 9.51
C VAL A 495 48.48 -20.30 8.55
N ALA A 496 47.73 -20.55 7.48
CA ALA A 496 48.14 -21.37 6.36
C ALA A 496 48.82 -20.52 5.27
N ASN A 497 49.70 -21.13 4.49
CA ASN A 497 50.34 -20.51 3.31
C ASN A 497 51.06 -19.18 3.61
N MET A 498 51.86 -19.14 4.68
CA MET A 498 52.54 -17.93 5.16
C MET A 498 53.51 -17.31 4.12
N GLU A 499 53.99 -18.13 3.19
CA GLU A 499 55.00 -17.77 2.17
C GLU A 499 54.42 -17.05 0.95
N ASP A 500 53.11 -17.22 0.67
CA ASP A 500 52.45 -16.70 -0.54
C ASP A 500 51.18 -15.90 -0.18
N ASP A 501 49.96 -16.38 -0.44
CA ASP A 501 48.73 -15.73 0.01
C ASP A 501 48.21 -16.38 1.31
N PRO A 502 48.51 -15.83 2.50
CA PRO A 502 48.19 -16.46 3.75
C PRO A 502 46.70 -16.41 4.01
N ILE A 503 46.21 -17.49 4.61
CA ILE A 503 44.84 -17.60 5.09
C ILE A 503 44.93 -17.77 6.60
N THR A 504 44.47 -16.77 7.34
CA THR A 504 44.47 -16.76 8.80
C THR A 504 43.08 -17.11 9.31
N THR A 505 42.95 -18.18 10.08
CA THR A 505 41.70 -18.61 10.71
C THR A 505 41.82 -18.41 12.21
N VAL A 506 40.90 -17.65 12.80
CA VAL A 506 40.81 -17.42 14.24
C VAL A 506 39.59 -18.18 14.75
N ILE A 507 39.80 -19.12 15.67
CA ILE A 507 38.77 -19.99 16.24
C ILE A 507 38.61 -19.67 17.72
N LYS A 508 37.39 -19.41 18.18
CA LYS A 508 37.01 -19.15 19.58
C LYS A 508 36.11 -20.26 20.08
N ASP A 509 36.64 -21.47 20.11
CA ASP A 509 35.94 -22.65 20.61
C ASP A 509 36.81 -23.33 21.66
N ARG A 510 36.23 -23.57 22.85
CA ARG A 510 36.94 -24.13 23.99
C ARG A 510 37.49 -25.53 23.69
N HIS A 511 36.75 -26.36 22.96
CA HIS A 511 37.20 -27.71 22.64
C HIS A 511 38.40 -27.67 21.69
N THR A 512 38.38 -26.77 20.71
CA THR A 512 39.50 -26.55 19.78
C THR A 512 40.75 -26.00 20.48
N ILE A 513 40.59 -25.19 21.53
CA ILE A 513 41.72 -24.66 22.32
C ILE A 513 42.35 -25.71 23.23
N GLU A 514 41.53 -26.59 23.81
CA GLU A 514 41.99 -27.66 24.70
C GLU A 514 42.66 -28.81 23.92
N SER A 515 42.29 -29.02 22.65
CA SER A 515 42.90 -30.00 21.74
C SER A 515 44.21 -29.51 21.16
#